data_AF-A0A9N8EXJ2-F1
#
_entry.id   AF-A0A9N8EXJ2-F1
#
_cell.length_a   1.000
_cell.length_b   1.000
_cell.length_c   1.000
_cell.angle_alpha   90.00
_cell.angle_beta   90.00
_cell.angle_gamma   90.00
#
_symmetry.space_group_name_H-M   'P 1'
#
loop_
_entity.id
_entity.type
_entity.pdbx_description
1 polymer ?
#
loop_
_entity_poly.entity_id
_entity_poly.type
_entity_poly.pdbx_seq_one_letter_code
_entity_poly.pdbx_strand_id
1 'polypeptide(L)'
;MILCDQLARNIWRGTKEAYAYEAITKDISRELAIALVSSAPTIPEMPTLGPSVDGLDHGEVYPPYLAFILVALMHSETIEDHDLCDELFQLAIETTQPHLHVYFEGEQKVAREHRVVLEAFGRYPYRNAVLGRKTTPEEAAWLAKKENMPDWAKSQ
;
A
#
# COMPACT_ATOMS: atom_id res chain seq x y z
N MET A 1 9.29 -6.64 0.25
CA MET A 1 7.91 -6.28 0.65
C MET A 1 7.22 -7.39 1.43
N ILE A 2 7.07 -8.60 0.90
CA ILE A 2 6.40 -9.70 1.62
C ILE A 2 7.00 -9.95 3.02
N LEU A 3 8.33 -10.10 3.13
CA LEU A 3 8.97 -10.38 4.42
C LEU A 3 8.95 -9.17 5.37
N CYS A 4 9.29 -8.00 4.85
CA CYS A 4 9.56 -6.82 5.66
C CYS A 4 8.31 -5.98 5.99
N ASP A 5 7.21 -6.16 5.26
CA ASP A 5 5.95 -5.45 5.50
C ASP A 5 4.83 -6.44 5.85
N GLN A 6 4.44 -7.30 4.90
CA GLN A 6 3.27 -8.17 5.07
C GLN A 6 3.44 -9.20 6.19
N LEU A 7 4.58 -9.92 6.20
CA LEU A 7 4.86 -10.94 7.20
C LEU A 7 5.04 -10.31 8.58
N ALA A 8 5.76 -9.19 8.67
CA ALA A 8 6.00 -8.48 9.91
C ALA A 8 4.69 -8.05 10.58
N ARG A 9 3.76 -7.45 9.82
CA ARG A 9 2.43 -7.01 10.32
C ARG A 9 1.53 -8.17 10.74
N ASN A 10 1.71 -9.35 10.15
CA ASN A 10 0.94 -10.54 10.51
C ASN A 10 1.49 -11.25 11.74
N ILE A 11 2.81 -11.43 11.84
CA ILE A 11 3.44 -12.16 12.95
C ILE A 11 3.49 -11.33 14.23
N TRP A 12 3.70 -10.02 14.12
CA TRP A 12 3.86 -9.11 15.27
C TRP A 12 2.70 -8.13 15.42
N ARG A 13 1.48 -8.56 15.09
CA ARG A 13 0.28 -7.71 15.14
C ARG A 13 0.13 -7.01 16.50
N GLY A 14 -0.06 -5.69 16.47
CA GLY A 14 -0.29 -4.88 17.66
C GLY A 14 0.97 -4.59 18.49
N THR A 15 2.16 -4.88 17.96
CA THR A 15 3.44 -4.53 18.61
C THR A 15 4.27 -3.60 17.73
N LYS A 16 5.34 -3.02 18.29
CA LYS A 16 6.25 -2.14 17.54
C LYS A 16 7.03 -2.90 16.45
N GLU A 17 7.23 -4.20 16.65
CA GLU A 17 7.99 -5.07 15.75
C GLU A 17 7.30 -5.22 14.37
N ALA A 18 5.97 -5.03 14.30
CA ALA A 18 5.24 -4.96 13.03
C ALA A 18 5.78 -3.88 12.07
N TYR A 19 6.41 -2.83 12.61
CA TYR A 19 6.92 -1.68 11.86
C TYR A 19 8.46 -1.66 11.77
N ALA A 20 9.14 -2.67 12.32
CA ALA A 20 10.60 -2.65 12.49
C ALA A 20 11.39 -2.55 11.18
N TYR A 21 10.80 -3.02 10.07
CA TYR A 21 11.44 -3.05 8.76
C TYR A 21 10.82 -2.06 7.77
N GLU A 22 10.01 -1.10 8.24
CA GLU A 22 9.38 -0.12 7.34
C GLU A 22 10.40 0.73 6.59
N ALA A 23 11.50 1.13 7.23
CA ALA A 23 12.51 1.98 6.59
C ALA A 23 13.07 1.32 5.31
N ILE A 24 13.61 0.10 5.45
CA ILE A 24 14.18 -0.64 4.30
C ILE A 24 13.11 -1.01 3.26
N THR A 25 11.88 -1.30 3.71
CA THR A 25 10.74 -1.60 2.83
C THR A 25 10.42 -0.39 1.96
N LYS A 26 10.33 0.80 2.56
CA LYS A 26 10.01 2.04 1.84
C LYS A 26 11.07 2.41 0.83
N ASP A 27 12.35 2.30 1.19
CA ASP A 27 13.44 2.67 0.30
C ASP A 27 13.46 1.77 -0.95
N ILE A 28 13.36 0.45 -0.77
CA ILE A 28 13.28 -0.49 -1.89
C ILE A 28 12.00 -0.25 -2.73
N SER A 29 10.84 -0.04 -2.09
CA SER A 29 9.60 0.26 -2.81
C SER A 29 9.69 1.54 -3.63
N ARG A 30 10.30 2.59 -3.08
CA ARG A 30 10.48 3.88 -3.75
C ARG A 30 11.38 3.72 -4.96
N GLU A 31 12.52 3.06 -4.82
CA GLU A 31 13.43 2.80 -5.95
C GLU A 31 12.75 2.02 -7.07
N LEU A 32 12.01 0.96 -6.73
CA LEU A 32 11.28 0.15 -7.70
C LEU A 32 10.14 0.93 -8.37
N ALA A 33 9.37 1.70 -7.61
CA ALA A 33 8.28 2.51 -8.14
C ALA A 33 8.80 3.62 -9.05
N ILE A 34 9.85 4.34 -8.66
CA ILE A 34 10.52 5.32 -9.52
C ILE A 34 11.01 4.66 -10.80
N ALA A 35 11.65 3.50 -10.70
CA ALA A 35 12.12 2.77 -11.88
C ALA A 35 10.94 2.40 -12.80
N LEU A 36 9.83 1.88 -12.27
CA LEU A 36 8.64 1.54 -13.06
C LEU A 36 8.03 2.75 -13.75
N VAL A 37 7.81 3.86 -13.02
CA VAL A 37 7.23 5.08 -13.56
C VAL A 37 8.16 5.76 -14.57
N SER A 38 9.49 5.69 -14.37
CA SER A 38 10.47 6.39 -15.22
C SER A 38 10.94 5.59 -16.44
N SER A 39 10.95 4.25 -16.37
CA SER A 39 11.64 3.40 -17.37
C SER A 39 10.73 2.78 -18.44
N ALA A 40 9.40 2.81 -18.26
CA ALA A 40 8.47 2.30 -19.25
C ALA A 40 7.09 2.96 -19.12
N PRO A 41 6.39 3.27 -20.23
CA PRO A 41 4.98 3.64 -20.19
C PRO A 41 4.08 2.42 -19.92
N THR A 42 4.65 1.24 -19.63
CA THR A 42 3.91 -0.02 -19.41
C THR A 42 4.54 -0.86 -18.31
N ILE A 43 3.71 -1.46 -17.46
CA ILE A 43 4.17 -2.49 -16.53
C ILE A 43 4.50 -3.77 -17.32
N PRO A 44 5.64 -4.44 -17.06
CA PRO A 44 5.99 -5.68 -17.75
C PRO A 44 4.89 -6.73 -17.60
N GLU A 45 4.37 -7.24 -18.71
CA GLU A 45 3.45 -8.38 -18.70
C GLU A 45 4.20 -9.62 -18.19
N MET A 46 3.54 -10.40 -17.33
CA MET A 46 4.05 -11.73 -16.98
C MET A 46 3.57 -12.74 -18.03
N PRO A 47 4.41 -13.72 -18.39
CA PRO A 47 3.99 -14.78 -19.29
C PRO A 47 2.80 -15.54 -18.71
N THR A 48 1.77 -15.78 -19.52
CA THR A 48 0.60 -16.57 -19.13
C THR A 48 1.06 -17.99 -18.76
N LEU A 49 0.56 -18.52 -17.64
CA LEU A 49 0.96 -19.84 -17.11
C LEU A 49 0.39 -21.03 -17.91
N GLY A 50 -0.04 -20.82 -19.16
CA GLY A 50 -0.66 -21.81 -20.04
C GLY A 50 -2.06 -21.39 -20.50
N PRO A 51 -2.68 -22.17 -21.41
CA PRO A 51 -4.07 -21.94 -21.82
C PRO A 51 -5.00 -22.12 -20.61
N SER A 52 -6.06 -21.31 -20.54
CA SER A 52 -7.11 -21.49 -19.53
C SER A 52 -7.73 -22.87 -19.66
N VAL A 53 -7.57 -23.72 -18.64
CA VAL A 53 -8.34 -24.96 -18.52
C VAL A 53 -9.57 -24.72 -17.64
N ASP A 54 -10.73 -25.14 -18.14
CA ASP A 54 -12.00 -25.20 -17.40
C ASP A 54 -12.60 -23.87 -16.91
N GLY A 55 -12.34 -22.75 -17.60
CA GLY A 55 -12.95 -21.46 -17.27
C GLY A 55 -12.48 -20.86 -15.94
N LEU A 56 -11.53 -21.52 -15.26
CA LEU A 56 -10.64 -20.90 -14.31
C LEU A 56 -9.62 -20.11 -15.14
N ASP A 57 -9.85 -18.79 -15.21
CA ASP A 57 -8.80 -17.88 -15.60
C ASP A 57 -7.58 -18.20 -14.74
N HIS A 58 -6.45 -18.59 -15.35
CA HIS A 58 -5.22 -18.88 -14.61
C HIS A 58 -4.58 -17.62 -14.03
N GLY A 59 -5.34 -16.52 -14.02
CA GLY A 59 -4.92 -15.19 -13.64
C GLY A 59 -4.09 -14.66 -14.79
N GLU A 60 -4.66 -13.78 -15.60
CA GLU A 60 -3.80 -12.92 -16.38
C GLU A 60 -3.01 -12.04 -15.40
N VAL A 61 -1.70 -12.27 -15.38
CA VAL A 61 -0.81 -11.93 -14.27
C VAL A 61 -0.28 -10.51 -14.50
N TYR A 62 -0.84 -9.50 -13.83
CA TYR A 62 -0.01 -8.35 -13.51
C TYR A 62 1.07 -8.84 -12.54
N PRO A 63 2.31 -8.32 -12.59
CA PRO A 63 3.34 -8.83 -11.72
C PRO A 63 2.93 -8.68 -10.25
N PRO A 64 2.77 -9.77 -9.47
CA PRO A 64 2.20 -9.69 -8.12
C PRO A 64 3.01 -8.81 -7.17
N TYR A 65 4.30 -8.59 -7.47
CA TYR A 65 5.14 -7.65 -6.75
C TYR A 65 4.60 -6.21 -6.76
N LEU A 66 3.84 -5.81 -7.79
CA LEU A 66 3.28 -4.47 -7.93
C LEU A 66 2.33 -4.13 -6.78
N ALA A 67 1.43 -5.05 -6.42
CA ALA A 67 0.52 -4.87 -5.29
C ALA A 67 1.29 -4.64 -3.99
N PHE A 68 2.42 -5.35 -3.80
CA PHE A 68 3.22 -5.20 -2.59
C PHE A 68 4.07 -3.93 -2.56
N ILE A 69 4.46 -3.38 -3.72
CA ILE A 69 5.08 -2.05 -3.80
C ILE A 69 4.06 -0.98 -3.42
N LEU A 70 2.86 -1.02 -4.03
CA LEU A 70 1.76 -0.07 -3.79
C LEU A 70 1.36 -0.04 -2.31
N VAL A 71 1.12 -1.20 -1.71
CA VAL A 71 0.76 -1.28 -0.28
C VAL A 71 1.89 -0.77 0.63
N ALA A 72 3.15 -1.07 0.32
CA ALA A 72 4.27 -0.56 1.09
C ALA A 72 4.41 0.97 1.02
N LEU A 73 4.16 1.59 -0.14
CA LEU A 73 4.12 3.05 -0.28
C LEU A 73 2.92 3.66 0.47
N MET A 74 1.75 3.04 0.35
CA MET A 74 0.53 3.42 1.07
C MET A 74 0.71 3.41 2.60
N HIS A 75 1.54 2.51 3.12
CA HIS A 75 1.87 2.42 4.55
C HIS A 75 2.88 3.47 5.03
N SER A 76 3.47 4.25 4.12
CA SER A 76 4.47 5.26 4.47
C SER A 76 3.85 6.47 5.17
N GLU A 77 4.53 6.98 6.20
CA GLU A 77 4.24 8.28 6.81
C GLU A 77 5.05 9.42 6.12
N THR A 78 5.21 9.34 4.80
CA THR A 78 5.89 10.33 3.94
C THR A 78 4.97 10.67 2.78
N ILE A 79 4.61 11.95 2.62
CA ILE A 79 3.55 12.35 1.66
C ILE A 79 4.00 12.12 0.21
N GLU A 80 5.27 12.28 -0.08
CA GLU A 80 5.84 12.05 -1.41
C GLU A 80 5.76 10.57 -1.83
N ASP A 81 5.77 9.65 -0.85
CA ASP A 81 5.54 8.22 -1.14
C ASP A 81 4.07 7.97 -1.55
N HIS A 82 3.12 8.77 -1.07
CA HIS A 82 1.71 8.70 -1.52
C HIS A 82 1.53 9.30 -2.91
N ASP A 83 2.25 10.38 -3.25
CA ASP A 83 2.27 10.91 -4.62
C ASP A 83 2.76 9.84 -5.60
N LEU A 84 3.89 9.19 -5.28
CA LEU A 84 4.44 8.11 -6.10
C LEU A 84 3.51 6.88 -6.16
N CYS A 85 2.80 6.59 -5.07
CA CYS A 85 1.79 5.53 -5.03
C CYS A 85 0.65 5.81 -6.01
N ASP A 86 0.13 7.04 -6.04
CA ASP A 86 -0.92 7.47 -6.97
C ASP A 86 -0.46 7.41 -8.44
N GLU A 87 0.77 7.85 -8.73
CA GLU A 87 1.36 7.72 -10.07
C GLU A 87 1.47 6.25 -10.51
N LEU A 88 1.91 5.37 -9.61
CA LEU A 88 2.04 3.94 -9.90
C LEU A 88 0.68 3.26 -10.07
N PHE A 89 -0.35 3.67 -9.32
CA PHE A 89 -1.73 3.22 -9.55
C PHE A 89 -2.24 3.65 -10.92
N GLN A 90 -1.98 4.90 -11.32
CA GLN A 90 -2.37 5.39 -12.64
C GLN A 90 -1.71 4.57 -13.75
N LEU A 91 -0.41 4.32 -13.64
CA LEU A 91 0.32 3.45 -14.57
C LEU A 91 -0.26 2.03 -14.58
N ALA A 92 -0.62 1.47 -13.42
CA ALA A 92 -1.26 0.16 -13.32
C ALA A 92 -2.60 0.10 -14.07
N ILE A 93 -3.47 1.08 -13.87
CA ILE A 93 -4.77 1.15 -14.55
C ILE A 93 -4.57 1.32 -16.05
N GLU A 94 -3.66 2.19 -16.50
CA GLU A 94 -3.48 2.46 -17.94
C GLU A 94 -2.87 1.30 -18.72
N THR A 95 -2.10 0.45 -18.06
CA THR A 95 -1.20 -0.50 -18.75
C THR A 95 -1.52 -1.96 -18.48
N THR A 96 -2.40 -2.22 -17.51
CA THR A 96 -2.96 -3.56 -17.31
C THR A 96 -4.28 -3.70 -18.06
N GLN A 97 -4.57 -4.91 -18.50
CA GLN A 97 -5.77 -5.63 -18.06
C GLN A 97 -7.08 -4.88 -17.78
N PRO A 98 -8.03 -4.63 -18.71
CA PRO A 98 -9.30 -3.98 -18.33
C PRO A 98 -10.07 -4.65 -17.18
N HIS A 99 -10.00 -5.98 -17.06
CA HIS A 99 -10.65 -6.69 -15.94
C HIS A 99 -9.93 -6.47 -14.59
N LEU A 100 -8.68 -6.00 -14.59
CA LEU A 100 -7.89 -5.65 -13.40
C LEU A 100 -8.10 -4.20 -12.97
N HIS A 101 -8.67 -3.34 -13.81
CA HIS A 101 -8.89 -1.93 -13.50
C HIS A 101 -9.72 -1.77 -12.23
N VAL A 102 -10.78 -2.56 -12.08
CA VAL A 102 -11.65 -2.54 -10.88
C VAL A 102 -10.87 -2.83 -9.59
N TYR A 103 -9.85 -3.69 -9.66
CA TYR A 103 -8.99 -3.98 -8.52
C TYR A 103 -8.11 -2.77 -8.19
N PHE A 104 -7.38 -2.23 -9.18
CA PHE A 104 -6.48 -1.09 -8.95
C PHE A 104 -7.22 0.19 -8.56
N GLU A 105 -8.38 0.48 -9.14
CA GLU A 105 -9.22 1.62 -8.76
C GLU A 105 -9.73 1.48 -7.31
N GLY A 106 -10.12 0.27 -6.91
CA GLY A 106 -10.53 -0.04 -5.54
C GLY A 106 -9.40 0.19 -4.54
N GLU A 107 -8.21 -0.34 -4.82
CA GLU A 107 -7.02 -0.16 -3.98
C GLU A 107 -6.52 1.29 -3.96
N GLN A 108 -6.59 2.02 -5.09
CA GLN A 108 -6.24 3.45 -5.15
C GLN A 108 -7.18 4.27 -4.26
N LYS A 109 -8.46 3.93 -4.19
CA LYS A 109 -9.39 4.59 -3.27
C LYS A 109 -8.95 4.40 -1.81
N VAL A 110 -8.54 3.18 -1.44
CA VAL A 110 -8.00 2.90 -0.10
C VAL A 110 -6.71 3.69 0.13
N ALA A 111 -5.83 3.80 -0.87
CA ALA A 111 -4.62 4.62 -0.79
C ALA A 111 -4.92 6.09 -0.47
N ARG A 112 -5.94 6.65 -1.13
CA ARG A 112 -6.38 8.03 -0.88
C ARG A 112 -6.95 8.21 0.53
N GLU A 113 -7.62 7.21 1.10
CA GLU A 113 -8.05 7.26 2.51
C GLU A 113 -6.85 7.32 3.46
N HIS A 114 -5.76 6.59 3.17
CA HIS A 114 -4.52 6.69 3.94
C HIS A 114 -3.90 8.07 3.82
N ARG A 115 -3.88 8.63 2.60
CA ARG A 115 -3.38 9.97 2.32
C ARG A 115 -4.11 11.03 3.14
N VAL A 116 -5.44 10.98 3.23
CA VAL A 116 -6.24 11.93 4.01
C VAL A 116 -5.82 11.98 5.49
N VAL A 117 -5.56 10.82 6.10
CA VAL A 117 -5.08 10.76 7.49
C VAL A 117 -3.67 11.33 7.60
N LEU A 118 -2.81 11.00 6.61
CA LEU A 118 -1.45 11.49 6.57
C LEU A 118 -1.37 13.02 6.37
N GLU A 119 -2.20 13.60 5.51
CA GLU A 119 -2.29 15.05 5.30
C GLU A 119 -2.79 15.78 6.56
N ALA A 120 -3.71 15.17 7.31
CA ALA A 120 -4.27 15.77 8.52
C ALA A 120 -3.28 15.80 9.70
N PHE A 121 -2.45 14.76 9.86
CA PHE A 121 -1.65 14.56 11.07
C PHE A 121 -0.13 14.45 10.81
N GLY A 122 0.30 14.35 9.55
CA GLY A 122 1.69 14.07 9.16
C GLY A 122 2.17 12.66 9.51
N ARG A 123 1.28 11.80 10.06
CA ARG A 123 1.54 10.42 10.49
C ARG A 123 0.22 9.69 10.71
N TYR A 124 0.28 8.42 11.09
CA TYR A 124 -0.87 7.60 11.45
C TYR A 124 -1.09 7.55 12.97
N PRO A 125 -2.10 8.25 13.52
CA PRO A 125 -2.24 8.38 14.98
C PRO A 125 -2.51 7.05 15.70
N TYR A 126 -3.16 6.09 15.05
CA TYR A 126 -3.43 4.77 15.63
C TYR A 126 -2.14 3.98 15.92
N ARG A 127 -1.02 4.30 15.25
CA ARG A 127 0.29 3.71 15.53
C ARG A 127 1.01 4.34 16.72
N ASN A 128 0.50 5.42 17.30
CA ASN A 128 1.20 6.18 18.34
C ASN A 128 1.56 5.32 19.56
N ALA A 129 0.60 4.55 20.08
CA ALA A 129 0.80 3.74 21.27
C ALA A 129 1.90 2.67 21.05
N VAL A 130 1.82 1.94 19.93
CA VAL A 130 2.78 0.88 19.60
C VAL A 130 4.17 1.45 19.28
N LEU A 131 4.26 2.62 18.66
CA LEU A 131 5.53 3.30 18.37
C LEU A 131 6.06 4.17 19.53
N GLY A 132 5.37 4.20 20.68
CA GLY A 132 5.78 5.00 21.84
C GLY A 132 5.71 6.52 21.63
N ARG A 133 4.87 6.99 20.70
CA ARG A 133 4.68 8.41 20.39
C ARG A 133 3.64 9.04 21.30
N LYS A 134 3.85 10.29 21.69
CA LYS A 134 2.83 11.09 22.38
C LYS A 134 1.71 11.44 21.39
N THR A 135 0.47 11.17 21.79
CA THR A 135 -0.74 11.53 21.05
C THR A 135 -1.14 12.98 21.35
N THR A 136 -1.45 13.78 20.33
CA THR A 136 -1.92 15.16 20.49
C THR A 136 -3.41 15.21 20.84
N PRO A 137 -3.94 16.34 21.34
CA PRO A 137 -5.38 16.48 21.59
C PRO A 137 -6.24 16.26 20.33
N GLU A 138 -5.78 16.74 19.17
CA GLU A 138 -6.46 16.59 17.88
C GLU A 138 -6.49 15.13 17.43
N GLU A 139 -5.35 14.44 17.54
CA GLU A 139 -5.24 13.01 17.27
C GLU A 139 -6.14 12.18 18.21
N ALA A 140 -6.17 12.51 19.50
CA ALA A 140 -7.01 11.82 20.48
C ALA A 140 -8.51 12.02 20.19
N ALA A 141 -8.92 13.24 19.83
CA ALA A 141 -10.29 13.55 19.42
C ALA A 141 -10.68 12.80 18.13
N TRP A 142 -9.75 12.65 17.19
CA TRP A 142 -9.96 11.87 15.98
C TRP A 142 -10.10 10.38 16.27
N LEU A 143 -9.21 9.80 17.09
CA LEU A 143 -9.22 8.38 17.48
C LEU A 143 -10.47 7.98 18.29
N ALA A 144 -11.08 8.91 19.02
CA ALA A 144 -12.27 8.65 19.84
C ALA A 144 -13.55 8.43 19.02
N LYS A 145 -13.60 8.87 17.76
CA LYS A 145 -14.75 8.69 16.88
C LYS A 145 -14.67 7.35 16.17
N LYS A 146 -15.68 6.50 16.34
CA LYS A 146 -15.66 5.14 15.78
C LYS A 146 -15.67 5.15 14.24
N GLU A 147 -16.35 6.12 13.65
CA GLU A 147 -16.41 6.34 12.20
C GLU A 147 -15.06 6.74 11.59
N ASN A 148 -14.11 7.21 12.39
CA ASN A 148 -12.79 7.63 11.92
C ASN A 148 -11.77 6.48 11.86
N MET A 149 -12.11 5.29 12.34
CA MET A 149 -11.19 4.15 12.33
C MET A 149 -11.47 3.25 11.11
N PRO A 150 -10.79 3.47 9.98
CA PRO A 150 -11.00 2.68 8.78
C PRO A 150 -10.55 1.23 9.01
N ASP A 151 -11.13 0.30 8.26
CA ASP A 151 -10.83 -1.12 8.43
C ASP A 151 -9.36 -1.44 8.17
N TRP A 152 -8.71 -0.71 7.25
CA TRP A 152 -7.29 -0.87 6.97
C TRP A 152 -6.37 -0.48 8.14
N ALA A 153 -6.82 0.38 9.07
CA ALA A 153 -6.03 0.74 10.25
C ALA A 153 -5.88 -0.44 11.23
N LYS A 154 -6.80 -1.41 11.18
CA LYS A 154 -6.75 -2.64 12.01
C LYS A 154 -5.81 -3.68 11.42
N SER A 155 -5.56 -3.62 10.10
CA SER A 155 -4.70 -4.56 9.39
C SER A 155 -3.22 -4.15 9.39
N GLN A 156 -2.90 -2.94 9.82
CA GLN A 156 -1.55 -2.39 9.82
C GLN A 156 -0.73 -2.59 11.09
#